data_AF-A0A7Y4W8T5-F1
#
_entry.id   AF-A0A7Y4W8T5-F1
#
_cell.length_a   1.000
_cell.length_b   1.000
_cell.length_c   1.000
_cell.angle_alpha   90.00
_cell.angle_beta   90.00
_cell.angle_gamma   90.00
#
_symmetry.space_group_name_H-M   'P 1'
#
loop_
_entity.id
_entity.type
_entity.pdbx_description
1 polymer ?
#
loop_
_entity_poly.entity_id
_entity_poly.type
_entity_poly.pdbx_seq_one_letter_code
_entity_poly.pdbx_strand_id
1 'polypeptide(L)'
;MSLKHMHTHPALALKQKGVVLLITLIVLVAMTLAAISLIRSVDTTNVIAGNLAFHSAATDASDIGIDDASVLLRSIFNTNQGALLNCTPGINCQAGYLPKHEPHLEPPTANTTWNTYWNNVGGNSIAANNAPAGYAVNYIIERLCQADNAVANQCFTAVPIENTGRIGCDADPNIPCPPTVLTYYRVTVRTAGPRNTVSFVQSILAM
;
A
#
# COMPACT_ATOMS: atom_id res chain seq x y z
N MET A 1 37.43 -53.87 86.60
CA MET A 1 36.53 -54.04 85.44
C MET A 1 35.50 -52.91 85.53
N SER A 2 35.71 -51.80 84.83
CA SER A 2 34.93 -50.56 84.97
C SER A 2 34.44 -50.06 83.59
N LEU A 3 33.29 -49.40 83.62
CA LEU A 3 32.35 -49.13 82.53
C LEU A 3 32.79 -48.14 81.43
N LYS A 4 32.45 -48.52 80.18
CA LYS A 4 31.95 -47.76 79.02
C LYS A 4 31.86 -46.22 79.11
N HIS A 5 32.39 -45.53 78.09
CA HIS A 5 31.90 -44.22 77.63
C HIS A 5 31.79 -44.20 76.10
N MET A 6 30.56 -44.16 75.59
CA MET A 6 30.23 -43.95 74.18
C MET A 6 29.50 -42.61 74.08
N HIS A 7 30.16 -41.61 73.49
CA HIS A 7 29.58 -40.29 73.25
C HIS A 7 28.71 -40.34 72.00
N THR A 8 27.39 -40.22 72.17
CA THR A 8 26.42 -39.95 71.10
C THR A 8 26.32 -38.45 70.88
N HIS A 9 26.68 -37.97 69.68
CA HIS A 9 26.45 -36.58 69.28
C HIS A 9 24.96 -36.34 68.99
N PRO A 10 24.33 -35.29 69.53
CA PRO A 10 22.94 -34.97 69.22
C PRO A 10 22.85 -34.35 67.82
N ALA A 11 22.02 -34.92 66.96
CA ALA A 11 21.60 -34.25 65.72
C ALA A 11 20.64 -33.11 66.07
N LEU A 12 21.05 -31.87 65.83
CA LEU A 12 20.20 -30.68 65.95
C LEU A 12 19.10 -30.73 64.88
N ALA A 13 17.91 -31.19 65.26
CA ALA A 13 16.71 -31.08 64.44
C ALA A 13 16.25 -29.61 64.40
N LEU A 14 16.63 -28.90 63.33
CA LEU A 14 16.12 -27.56 63.03
C LEU A 14 14.60 -27.63 62.81
N LYS A 15 13.81 -27.05 63.72
CA LYS A 15 12.37 -26.84 63.52
C LYS A 15 12.16 -25.94 62.29
N GLN A 16 11.69 -26.52 61.19
CA GLN A 16 11.25 -25.79 60.00
C GLN A 16 10.09 -24.86 60.39
N LYS A 17 10.35 -23.54 60.35
CA LYS A 17 9.34 -22.51 60.55
C LYS A 17 8.55 -22.37 59.25
N GLY A 18 7.21 -22.24 59.35
CA GLY A 18 6.26 -22.16 58.23
C GLY A 18 6.40 -20.96 57.26
N VAL A 19 7.59 -20.37 57.15
CA VAL A 19 7.95 -19.26 56.25
C VAL A 19 8.06 -19.72 54.80
N VAL A 20 8.41 -21.00 54.55
CA VAL A 20 8.52 -21.55 53.18
C VAL A 20 7.20 -21.45 52.42
N LEU A 21 6.06 -21.75 53.08
CA LEU A 21 4.73 -21.64 52.47
C LEU A 21 4.44 -20.20 51.99
N LEU A 22 4.78 -19.21 52.81
CA LEU A 22 4.55 -17.81 52.51
C LEU A 22 5.39 -17.33 51.32
N ILE A 23 6.67 -17.74 51.27
CA ILE A 23 7.54 -17.45 50.12
C ILE A 23 7.01 -18.13 48.86
N THR A 24 6.59 -19.40 48.93
CA THR A 24 6.03 -20.09 47.76
C THR A 24 4.76 -19.42 47.25
N LEU A 25 3.91 -18.90 48.14
CA LEU A 25 2.68 -18.19 47.76
C LEU A 25 3.01 -16.87 47.05
N ILE A 26 3.97 -16.09 47.56
CA ILE A 26 4.40 -14.84 46.92
C ILE A 26 4.97 -15.11 45.53
N VAL A 27 5.81 -16.13 45.39
CA VAL A 27 6.38 -16.52 44.09
C VAL A 27 5.29 -16.99 43.13
N LEU A 28 4.34 -17.80 43.60
CA LEU A 28 3.21 -18.24 42.79
C LEU A 28 2.40 -17.04 42.28
N VAL A 29 2.08 -16.09 43.18
CA VAL A 29 1.35 -14.88 42.80
C VAL A 29 2.15 -14.06 41.79
N ALA A 30 3.44 -13.84 42.01
CA ALA A 30 4.29 -13.10 41.07
C ALA A 30 4.34 -13.75 39.68
N MET A 31 4.47 -15.08 39.60
CA MET A 31 4.43 -15.82 38.33
C MET A 31 3.07 -15.71 37.64
N THR A 32 1.97 -15.77 38.39
CA THR A 32 0.63 -15.60 37.80
C THR A 32 0.41 -14.20 37.23
N LEU A 33 0.90 -13.15 37.91
CA LEU A 33 0.83 -11.78 37.41
C LEU A 33 1.66 -11.60 36.13
N ALA A 34 2.84 -12.21 36.08
CA ALA A 34 3.67 -12.23 34.87
C ALA A 34 2.98 -12.96 33.71
N ALA A 35 2.36 -14.12 33.97
CA ALA A 35 1.64 -14.88 32.95
C ALA A 35 0.44 -14.12 32.38
N ILE A 36 -0.35 -13.44 33.22
CA ILE A 36 -1.49 -12.62 32.77
C ILE A 36 -1.02 -11.46 31.88
N SER A 37 0.07 -10.79 32.27
CA SER A 37 0.68 -9.72 31.47
C SER A 37 1.11 -10.21 30.09
N LEU A 38 1.73 -11.40 30.04
CA LEU A 38 2.17 -12.01 28.79
C LEU A 38 1.00 -12.34 27.85
N ILE A 39 -0.09 -12.91 28.37
CA ILE A 39 -1.29 -13.24 27.56
C ILE A 39 -1.84 -11.99 26.88
N ARG A 40 -2.01 -10.90 27.65
CA ARG A 40 -2.48 -9.61 27.09
C ARG A 40 -1.51 -9.04 26.05
N SER A 41 -0.21 -9.19 26.26
CA SER A 41 0.83 -8.77 25.31
C SER A 41 0.72 -9.53 23.98
N VAL A 42 0.53 -10.85 24.05
CA VAL A 42 0.37 -11.72 22.87
C VAL A 42 -0.92 -11.39 22.12
N ASP A 43 -2.05 -11.23 22.82
CA ASP A 43 -3.33 -10.87 22.20
C ASP A 43 -3.24 -9.53 21.45
N THR A 44 -2.61 -8.53 22.07
CA THR A 44 -2.39 -7.21 21.45
C THR A 44 -1.49 -7.35 20.22
N THR A 45 -0.40 -8.12 20.33
CA THR A 45 0.53 -8.37 19.23
C THR A 45 -0.17 -9.05 18.05
N ASN A 46 -1.04 -10.01 18.31
CA ASN A 46 -1.79 -10.73 17.28
C ASN A 46 -2.77 -9.81 16.53
N VAL A 47 -3.46 -8.91 17.23
CA VAL A 47 -4.35 -7.92 16.58
C VAL A 47 -3.56 -6.97 15.70
N ILE A 48 -2.42 -6.46 16.18
CA ILE A 48 -1.54 -5.56 15.42
C ILE A 48 -1.01 -6.28 14.18
N ALA A 49 -0.48 -7.49 14.34
CA ALA A 49 0.04 -8.31 13.25
C ALA A 49 -1.05 -8.61 12.21
N GLY A 50 -2.28 -8.91 12.64
CA GLY A 50 -3.41 -9.13 11.76
C GLY A 50 -3.77 -7.89 10.95
N ASN A 51 -3.87 -6.72 11.59
CA ASN A 51 -4.19 -5.48 10.88
C ASN A 51 -3.08 -5.07 9.89
N LEU A 52 -1.82 -5.25 10.27
CA LEU A 52 -0.68 -5.03 9.37
C LEU A 52 -0.71 -6.00 8.19
N ALA A 53 -1.00 -7.28 8.43
CA ALA A 53 -1.12 -8.28 7.37
C ALA A 53 -2.23 -7.94 6.37
N PHE A 54 -3.41 -7.49 6.85
CA PHE A 54 -4.47 -7.02 5.95
C PHE A 54 -4.05 -5.79 5.14
N HIS A 55 -3.32 -4.86 5.75
CA HIS A 55 -2.83 -3.67 5.04
C HIS A 55 -1.76 -4.01 4.00
N SER A 56 -0.80 -4.88 4.34
CA SER A 56 0.20 -5.41 3.40
C SER A 56 -0.47 -6.10 2.23
N ALA A 57 -1.41 -7.02 2.50
CA ALA A 57 -2.12 -7.74 1.44
C ALA A 57 -3.00 -6.83 0.58
N ALA A 58 -3.57 -5.74 1.14
CA ALA A 58 -4.28 -4.74 0.35
C ALA A 58 -3.33 -3.95 -0.57
N THR A 59 -2.12 -3.63 -0.09
CA THR A 59 -1.07 -3.00 -0.91
C THR A 59 -0.62 -3.96 -2.01
N ASP A 60 -0.32 -5.21 -1.70
CA ASP A 60 0.09 -6.23 -2.69
C ASP A 60 -0.98 -6.45 -3.76
N ALA A 61 -2.26 -6.51 -3.37
CA ALA A 61 -3.36 -6.62 -4.31
C ALA A 61 -3.54 -5.37 -5.21
N SER A 62 -2.96 -4.22 -4.85
CA SER A 62 -3.04 -3.00 -5.65
C SER A 62 -2.20 -3.09 -6.93
N ASP A 63 -1.19 -3.96 -6.97
CA ASP A 63 -0.36 -4.18 -8.16
C ASP A 63 -1.19 -4.68 -9.35
N ILE A 64 -2.24 -5.46 -9.09
CA ILE A 64 -3.20 -5.91 -10.11
C ILE A 64 -3.91 -4.71 -10.74
N GLY A 65 -4.25 -3.68 -9.95
CA GLY A 65 -4.84 -2.45 -10.46
C GLY A 65 -3.88 -1.65 -11.33
N ILE A 66 -2.58 -1.68 -11.04
CA ILE A 66 -1.56 -1.01 -11.85
C ILE A 66 -1.38 -1.74 -13.18
N ASP A 67 -1.32 -3.07 -13.16
CA ASP A 67 -1.20 -3.89 -14.37
C ASP A 67 -2.40 -3.69 -15.30
N ASP A 68 -3.61 -3.80 -14.76
CA ASP A 68 -4.85 -3.61 -15.53
C ASP A 68 -4.97 -2.17 -16.08
N ALA A 69 -4.57 -1.18 -15.28
CA ALA A 69 -4.49 0.22 -15.73
C ALA A 69 -3.52 0.40 -16.91
N SER A 70 -2.38 -0.28 -16.90
CA SER A 70 -1.42 -0.23 -18.02
C SER A 70 -2.01 -0.83 -19.30
N VAL A 71 -2.79 -1.92 -19.18
CA VAL A 71 -3.49 -2.54 -20.30
C VAL A 71 -4.58 -1.62 -20.85
N LEU A 72 -5.38 -1.01 -19.98
CA LEU A 72 -6.38 -0.01 -20.37
C LEU A 72 -5.72 1.16 -21.09
N LEU A 73 -4.65 1.73 -20.52
CA LEU A 73 -3.95 2.86 -21.12
C LEU A 73 -3.45 2.49 -22.53
N ARG A 74 -2.82 1.33 -22.71
CA ARG A 74 -2.40 0.84 -24.03
C ARG A 74 -3.59 0.71 -25.00
N SER A 75 -4.74 0.24 -24.53
CA SER A 75 -5.94 0.12 -25.37
C SER A 75 -6.45 1.48 -25.86
N ILE A 76 -6.42 2.51 -25.01
CA ILE A 76 -6.83 3.89 -25.36
C ILE A 76 -5.95 4.43 -26.48
N PHE A 77 -4.64 4.21 -26.41
CA PHE A 77 -3.68 4.61 -27.44
C PHE A 77 -3.88 3.86 -28.76
N ASN A 78 -4.11 2.55 -28.71
CA ASN A 78 -4.25 1.71 -29.91
C ASN A 78 -5.58 1.95 -30.64
N THR A 79 -6.64 2.35 -29.94
CA THR A 79 -7.99 2.37 -30.53
C THR A 79 -8.26 3.63 -31.34
N ASN A 80 -7.64 4.79 -31.05
CA ASN A 80 -7.95 6.05 -31.75
C ASN A 80 -6.86 7.15 -31.63
N GLN A 81 -5.57 6.87 -31.83
CA GLN A 81 -4.48 7.85 -32.04
C GLN A 81 -4.61 9.23 -31.31
N GLY A 82 -4.98 9.23 -30.02
CA GLY A 82 -5.09 10.46 -29.22
C GLY A 82 -6.46 11.15 -29.11
N ALA A 83 -7.48 10.78 -29.89
CA ALA A 83 -8.82 11.39 -29.79
C ALA A 83 -9.51 11.08 -28.45
N LEU A 84 -9.22 9.93 -27.86
CA LEU A 84 -9.73 9.54 -26.53
C LEU A 84 -8.87 10.10 -25.38
N LEU A 85 -7.67 10.63 -25.67
CA LEU A 85 -6.81 11.26 -24.67
C LEU A 85 -7.29 12.67 -24.31
N ASN A 86 -7.93 13.35 -25.26
CA ASN A 86 -8.58 14.65 -25.06
C ASN A 86 -10.09 14.41 -24.99
N CYS A 87 -10.58 14.27 -23.76
CA CYS A 87 -11.97 13.96 -23.49
C CYS A 87 -12.51 14.88 -22.41
N THR A 88 -13.83 14.92 -22.22
CA THR A 88 -14.46 15.63 -21.11
C THR A 88 -14.99 14.60 -20.12
N PRO A 89 -14.54 14.62 -18.84
CA PRO A 89 -15.02 13.70 -17.81
C PRO A 89 -16.56 13.66 -17.76
N GLY A 90 -17.14 12.45 -17.74
CA GLY A 90 -18.59 12.26 -17.71
C GLY A 90 -19.32 12.41 -19.05
N ILE A 91 -18.62 12.76 -20.15
CA ILE A 91 -19.22 12.86 -21.49
C ILE A 91 -18.68 11.76 -22.41
N ASN A 92 -17.37 11.75 -22.65
CA ASN A 92 -16.74 10.87 -23.65
C ASN A 92 -15.40 10.27 -23.21
N CYS A 93 -15.02 10.46 -21.94
CA CYS A 93 -13.85 9.79 -21.40
C CYS A 93 -14.12 8.28 -21.25
N GLN A 94 -13.10 7.48 -21.57
CA GLN A 94 -13.11 6.07 -21.22
C GLN A 94 -13.22 5.92 -19.69
N ALA A 95 -14.03 4.97 -19.24
CA ALA A 95 -14.13 4.66 -17.81
C ALA A 95 -12.74 4.27 -17.27
N GLY A 96 -12.38 4.76 -16.09
CA GLY A 96 -11.05 4.57 -15.53
C GLY A 96 -10.02 5.60 -15.97
N TYR A 97 -10.38 6.56 -16.84
CA TYR A 97 -9.46 7.55 -17.38
C TYR A 97 -9.92 9.00 -17.15
N LEU A 98 -8.96 9.85 -16.77
CA LEU A 98 -9.09 11.29 -16.65
C LEU A 98 -8.01 11.98 -17.51
N PRO A 99 -8.40 12.99 -18.31
CA PRO A 99 -7.51 13.67 -19.25
C PRO A 99 -6.59 14.72 -18.59
N LYS A 100 -6.84 15.03 -17.31
CA LYS A 100 -6.06 15.97 -16.51
C LYS A 100 -5.76 15.39 -15.13
N HIS A 101 -4.84 16.04 -14.44
CA HIS A 101 -4.51 15.79 -13.04
C HIS A 101 -4.56 17.10 -12.26
N GLU A 102 -5.19 17.07 -11.07
CA GLU A 102 -5.33 18.25 -10.20
C GLU A 102 -4.56 18.06 -8.88
N PRO A 103 -3.23 18.31 -8.86
CA PRO A 103 -2.37 18.05 -7.69
C PRO A 103 -2.72 18.91 -6.48
N HIS A 104 -3.40 20.03 -6.69
CA HIS A 104 -3.83 20.95 -5.64
C HIS A 104 -5.02 20.41 -4.82
N LEU A 105 -5.65 19.32 -5.26
CA LEU A 105 -6.75 18.65 -4.56
C LEU A 105 -6.28 17.44 -3.73
N GLU A 106 -4.99 17.12 -3.77
CA GLU A 106 -4.42 15.96 -3.10
C GLU A 106 -3.97 16.25 -1.66
N PRO A 107 -3.89 15.25 -0.76
CA PRO A 107 -3.17 15.42 0.50
C PRO A 107 -1.64 15.50 0.29
N PRO A 108 -0.89 16.30 1.08
CA PRO A 108 -1.37 17.21 2.11
C PRO A 108 -1.74 18.61 1.57
N THR A 109 -1.53 18.89 0.28
CA THR A 109 -1.68 20.23 -0.33
C THR A 109 -3.09 20.81 -0.17
N ALA A 110 -4.12 19.96 -0.22
CA ALA A 110 -5.52 20.36 -0.12
C ALA A 110 -6.12 20.35 1.30
N ASN A 111 -5.32 20.14 2.37
CA ASN A 111 -5.82 19.89 3.73
C ASN A 111 -6.97 18.85 3.76
N THR A 112 -6.82 17.79 2.97
CA THR A 112 -7.85 16.75 2.76
C THR A 112 -7.29 15.36 3.04
N THR A 113 -8.14 14.34 3.03
CA THR A 113 -7.72 12.94 3.15
C THR A 113 -7.71 12.24 1.80
N TRP A 114 -6.96 11.14 1.69
CA TRP A 114 -6.97 10.29 0.48
C TRP A 114 -8.35 9.74 0.15
N ASN A 115 -9.18 9.44 1.15
CA ASN A 115 -10.57 9.02 0.91
C ASN A 115 -11.41 10.16 0.32
N THR A 116 -11.22 11.40 0.80
CA THR A 116 -11.93 12.56 0.26
C THR A 116 -11.50 12.83 -1.18
N TYR A 117 -10.19 12.82 -1.44
CA TYR A 117 -9.65 12.92 -2.80
C TYR A 117 -10.24 11.85 -3.72
N TRP A 118 -10.19 10.59 -3.28
CA TRP A 118 -10.75 9.46 -4.02
C TRP A 118 -12.24 9.61 -4.30
N ASN A 119 -13.03 10.13 -3.38
CA ASN A 119 -14.45 10.35 -3.63
C ASN A 119 -14.70 11.42 -4.70
N ASN A 120 -13.80 12.38 -4.87
CA ASN A 120 -13.90 13.41 -5.91
C ASN A 120 -13.50 12.89 -7.29
N VAL A 121 -12.43 12.10 -7.39
CA VAL A 121 -11.93 11.58 -8.69
C VAL A 121 -12.49 10.20 -9.06
N GLY A 122 -12.91 9.43 -8.06
CA GLY A 122 -13.26 8.02 -8.16
C GLY A 122 -14.64 7.75 -8.76
N GLY A 123 -15.45 8.78 -9.06
CA GLY A 123 -16.67 8.63 -9.86
C GLY A 123 -16.42 8.04 -11.25
N ASN A 124 -15.20 8.18 -11.77
CA ASN A 124 -14.74 7.54 -13.00
C ASN A 124 -13.89 6.30 -12.78
N SER A 125 -13.67 5.86 -11.54
CA SER A 125 -12.84 4.68 -11.27
C SER A 125 -13.49 3.41 -11.80
N ILE A 126 -12.66 2.41 -12.11
CA ILE A 126 -13.12 1.09 -12.53
C ILE A 126 -12.50 0.01 -11.65
N ALA A 127 -13.20 -1.11 -11.51
CA ALA A 127 -12.70 -2.27 -10.82
C ALA A 127 -11.64 -2.98 -11.66
N ALA A 128 -10.52 -3.36 -11.04
CA ALA A 128 -9.51 -4.16 -11.69
C ALA A 128 -10.01 -5.56 -11.98
N ASN A 129 -9.61 -6.09 -13.14
CA ASN A 129 -9.84 -7.49 -13.47
C ASN A 129 -9.07 -8.39 -12.50
N ASN A 130 -9.66 -9.53 -12.15
CA ASN A 130 -9.01 -10.57 -11.33
C ASN A 130 -8.55 -10.12 -9.92
N ALA A 131 -9.27 -9.18 -9.30
CA ALA A 131 -9.01 -8.82 -7.90
C ALA A 131 -9.06 -10.06 -6.97
N PRO A 132 -8.14 -10.21 -6.00
CA PRO A 132 -8.14 -11.34 -5.09
C PRO A 132 -9.43 -11.41 -4.26
N ALA A 133 -9.88 -12.62 -3.93
CA ALA A 133 -11.09 -12.80 -3.14
C ALA A 133 -11.01 -12.03 -1.81
N GLY A 134 -12.05 -11.25 -1.51
CA GLY A 134 -12.10 -10.41 -0.30
C GLY A 134 -11.44 -9.04 -0.43
N TYR A 135 -10.87 -8.71 -1.59
CA TYR A 135 -10.31 -7.40 -1.90
C TYR A 135 -11.05 -6.77 -3.09
N ALA A 136 -11.43 -5.51 -2.95
CA ALA A 136 -11.99 -4.69 -4.01
C ALA A 136 -10.92 -3.70 -4.46
N VAL A 137 -10.32 -3.99 -5.62
CA VAL A 137 -9.27 -3.18 -6.24
C VAL A 137 -9.93 -2.30 -7.30
N ASN A 138 -9.85 -0.99 -7.14
CA ASN A 138 -10.34 -0.02 -8.11
C ASN A 138 -9.23 0.95 -8.47
N TYR A 139 -9.17 1.41 -9.71
CA TYR A 139 -8.14 2.34 -10.15
C TYR A 139 -8.71 3.48 -11.00
N ILE A 140 -7.94 4.55 -11.05
CA ILE A 140 -8.14 5.68 -11.94
C ILE A 140 -6.79 6.06 -12.56
N ILE A 141 -6.80 6.34 -13.85
CA ILE A 141 -5.67 6.83 -14.62
C ILE A 141 -5.88 8.31 -14.87
N GLU A 142 -4.95 9.13 -14.40
CA GLU A 142 -4.93 10.57 -14.63
C GLU A 142 -3.78 10.88 -15.59
N ARG A 143 -4.08 11.48 -16.73
CA ARG A 143 -3.03 12.07 -17.56
C ARG A 143 -2.46 13.28 -16.81
N LEU A 144 -1.14 13.37 -16.66
CA LEU A 144 -0.50 14.48 -15.94
C LEU A 144 -0.50 15.75 -16.80
N CYS A 145 -1.68 16.30 -17.04
CA CYS A 145 -1.91 17.54 -17.77
C CYS A 145 -2.71 18.53 -16.94
N GLN A 146 -2.63 19.81 -17.31
CA GLN A 146 -3.31 20.88 -16.58
C GLN A 146 -4.78 21.11 -16.99
N ALA A 147 -5.26 20.50 -18.08
CA ALA A 147 -6.62 20.71 -18.60
C ALA A 147 -7.14 19.50 -19.38
N ASP A 148 -8.46 19.39 -19.51
CA ASP A 148 -9.15 18.22 -20.09
C ASP A 148 -8.85 17.99 -21.59
N ASN A 149 -8.47 19.04 -22.31
CA ASN A 149 -8.08 18.96 -23.73
C ASN A 149 -6.68 19.55 -23.94
N ALA A 150 -5.79 19.27 -22.99
CA ALA A 150 -4.43 19.78 -23.00
C ALA A 150 -3.64 19.29 -24.21
N VAL A 151 -3.08 20.24 -24.96
CA VAL A 151 -2.06 19.96 -25.99
C VAL A 151 -0.76 19.49 -25.33
N ALA A 152 0.10 18.79 -26.08
CA ALA A 152 1.25 18.06 -25.52
C ALA A 152 2.19 18.90 -24.62
N ASN A 153 2.33 20.21 -24.86
CA ASN A 153 3.17 21.11 -24.06
C ASN A 153 2.52 21.58 -22.73
N GLN A 154 1.26 21.22 -22.46
CA GLN A 154 0.53 21.49 -21.22
C GLN A 154 0.50 20.28 -20.28
N CYS A 155 1.32 19.28 -20.60
CA CYS A 155 1.42 18.02 -19.90
C CYS A 155 2.84 17.80 -19.40
N PHE A 156 2.97 17.04 -18.32
CA PHE A 156 4.25 16.53 -17.89
C PHE A 156 4.70 15.46 -18.88
N THR A 157 5.82 15.73 -19.54
CA THR A 157 6.38 14.86 -20.57
C THR A 157 7.77 14.40 -20.17
N ALA A 158 8.14 13.17 -20.55
CA ALA A 158 9.53 12.74 -20.44
C ALA A 158 10.39 13.57 -21.39
N VAL A 159 11.67 13.72 -21.07
CA VAL A 159 12.65 14.31 -21.99
C VAL A 159 12.64 13.47 -23.28
N PRO A 160 12.47 14.08 -24.46
CA PRO A 160 12.52 13.33 -25.71
C PRO A 160 13.91 12.67 -25.81
N ILE A 161 13.93 11.35 -25.92
CA ILE A 161 15.17 10.64 -26.29
C ILE A 161 15.50 11.11 -27.70
N GLU A 162 16.72 11.62 -27.92
CA GLU A 162 17.16 12.02 -29.26
C GLU A 162 17.00 10.82 -30.20
N ASN A 163 16.17 10.99 -31.23
CA ASN A 163 15.73 9.94 -32.15
C ASN A 163 16.93 9.42 -32.98
N THR A 164 17.70 8.48 -32.44
CA THR A 164 18.66 7.71 -33.23
C THR A 164 17.94 6.46 -33.76
N GLY A 165 17.64 6.43 -35.07
CA GLY A 165 17.18 5.21 -35.76
C GLY A 165 15.67 5.08 -36.06
N ARG A 166 14.95 6.18 -36.35
CA ARG A 166 13.56 6.09 -36.87
C ARG A 166 13.57 5.84 -38.38
N ILE A 167 12.95 4.74 -38.82
CA ILE A 167 12.72 4.44 -40.24
C ILE A 167 11.93 5.60 -40.86
N GLY A 168 12.53 6.30 -41.84
CA GLY A 168 11.93 7.43 -42.57
C GLY A 168 12.36 8.83 -42.07
N CYS A 169 13.08 8.93 -40.95
CA CYS A 169 13.67 10.20 -40.49
C CYS A 169 15.07 10.47 -41.04
N ASP A 170 15.66 9.53 -41.79
CA ASP A 170 16.98 9.67 -42.43
C ASP A 170 16.90 10.19 -43.87
N ALA A 171 15.68 10.46 -44.39
CA ALA A 171 15.44 10.73 -45.80
C ALA A 171 15.63 12.20 -46.22
N ASP A 172 15.49 13.17 -45.30
CA ASP A 172 15.66 14.59 -45.61
C ASP A 172 16.24 15.38 -44.42
N PRO A 173 17.45 15.94 -44.52
CA PRO A 173 18.05 16.78 -43.48
C PRO A 173 17.33 18.11 -43.24
N ASN A 174 16.40 18.52 -44.11
CA ASN A 174 15.60 19.74 -43.95
C ASN A 174 14.24 19.51 -43.26
N ILE A 175 13.85 18.25 -43.02
CA ILE A 175 12.61 17.93 -42.31
C ILE A 175 12.99 17.46 -40.90
N PRO A 176 12.78 18.29 -39.86
CA PRO A 176 13.03 17.87 -38.50
C PRO A 176 12.15 16.67 -38.17
N CYS A 177 12.76 15.55 -37.77
CA CYS A 177 12.02 14.39 -37.27
C CYS A 177 11.22 14.84 -36.04
N PRO A 178 9.88 14.72 -36.04
CA PRO A 178 9.09 15.17 -34.91
C PRO A 178 9.50 14.38 -33.65
N PRO A 179 9.73 15.05 -32.50
CA PRO A 179 10.11 14.37 -31.27
C PRO A 179 8.97 13.43 -30.84
N THR A 180 9.31 12.23 -30.39
CA THR A 180 8.35 11.38 -29.69
C THR A 180 8.16 11.97 -28.29
N VAL A 181 7.04 12.66 -28.07
CA VAL A 181 6.72 13.24 -26.77
C VAL A 181 6.00 12.18 -25.93
N LEU A 182 6.72 11.55 -25.00
CA LEU A 182 6.12 10.64 -24.03
C LEU A 182 5.41 11.48 -22.96
N THR A 183 4.12 11.25 -22.74
CA THR A 183 3.37 11.91 -21.67
C THR A 183 3.36 11.02 -20.44
N TYR A 184 3.50 11.62 -19.25
CA TYR A 184 3.33 10.88 -18.00
C TYR A 184 1.84 10.76 -17.63
N TYR A 185 1.50 9.58 -17.14
CA TYR A 185 0.19 9.23 -16.60
C TYR A 185 0.39 8.75 -15.18
N ARG A 186 -0.50 9.14 -14.29
CA ARG A 186 -0.53 8.64 -12.92
C ARG A 186 -1.69 7.69 -12.75
N VAL A 187 -1.38 6.50 -12.27
CA VAL A 187 -2.38 5.54 -11.82
C VAL A 187 -2.51 5.68 -10.32
N THR A 188 -3.73 5.91 -9.83
CA THR A 188 -4.05 5.80 -8.40
C THR A 188 -4.95 4.59 -8.21
N VAL A 189 -4.51 3.63 -7.39
CA VAL A 189 -5.25 2.42 -7.05
C VAL A 189 -5.72 2.53 -5.61
N ARG A 190 -7.01 2.26 -5.40
CA ARG A 190 -7.61 2.08 -4.08
C ARG A 190 -8.01 0.62 -3.90
N THR A 191 -7.42 -0.01 -2.90
CA THR A 191 -7.77 -1.38 -2.53
C THR A 191 -8.45 -1.39 -1.18
N ALA A 192 -9.72 -1.82 -1.17
CA ALA A 192 -10.48 -2.06 0.05
C ALA A 192 -10.46 -3.55 0.38
N GLY A 193 -10.09 -3.91 1.61
CA GLY A 193 -10.00 -5.29 2.09
C GLY A 193 -10.82 -5.53 3.36
N PRO A 194 -10.62 -6.70 4.00
CA PRO A 194 -11.27 -7.04 5.26
C PRO A 194 -10.99 -6.00 6.36
N ARG A 195 -11.85 -5.97 7.40
CA ARG A 195 -11.69 -5.09 8.58
C ARG A 195 -11.55 -3.59 8.26
N ASN A 196 -12.22 -3.12 7.21
CA ASN A 196 -12.15 -1.73 6.75
C ASN A 196 -10.72 -1.27 6.40
N THR A 197 -9.83 -2.22 6.04
CA THR A 197 -8.52 -1.88 5.51
C THR A 197 -8.68 -1.20 4.16
N VAL A 198 -8.05 -0.04 4.00
CA VAL A 198 -7.93 0.65 2.73
C VAL A 198 -6.45 0.96 2.49
N SER A 199 -5.97 0.63 1.30
CA SER A 199 -4.64 1.04 0.82
C SER A 199 -4.78 1.88 -0.44
N PHE A 200 -3.93 2.89 -0.56
CA PHE A 200 -3.80 3.71 -1.76
C PHE A 200 -2.38 3.55 -2.28
N VAL A 201 -2.25 3.14 -3.54
CA VAL A 201 -0.96 2.99 -4.23
C VAL A 201 -0.99 3.85 -5.47
N GLN A 202 0.13 4.51 -5.74
CA GLN A 202 0.31 5.33 -6.93
C GLN A 202 1.48 4.85 -7.76
N SER A 203 1.32 4.91 -9.08
CA SER A 203 2.38 4.60 -10.04
C SER A 203 2.36 5.59 -11.19
N ILE A 204 3.55 5.88 -11.74
CA ILE A 204 3.70 6.74 -12.91
C ILE A 204 4.06 5.87 -14.11
N LEU A 205 3.25 5.97 -15.17
CA LEU A 205 3.47 5.33 -16.46
C LEU A 205 3.84 6.40 -17.48
N ALA A 206 4.68 6.07 -18.45
CA ALA A 206 4.97 6.93 -19.59
C ALA A 206 4.52 6.24 -20.88
N MET A 207 3.79 6.96 -21.73
CA MET A 207 3.36 6.49 -23.05
C MET A 207 3.30 7.63 -24.06
#